data_AF-A0AAN9Y1U1-F1
#
_entry.id   AF-A0AAN9Y1U1-F1
#
_cell.length_a   1.000
_cell.length_b   1.000
_cell.length_c   1.000
_cell.angle_alpha   90.00
_cell.angle_beta   90.00
_cell.angle_gamma   90.00
#
_symmetry.space_group_name_H-M   'P 1'
#
loop_
_entity.id
_entity.type
_entity.pdbx_description
1 polymer ?
#
loop_
_entity_poly.entity_id
_entity_poly.type
_entity_poly.pdbx_seq_one_letter_code
_entity_poly.pdbx_strand_id
1 'polypeptide(L)'
;MKVELEEKYERIGGTATGGGIFWGLGSLLTKTKGFDELLKLAEKGEHRHVDLLVRDIYGGDCKVLGLPGDVIASSFGRVCHSRETNENVTNKDIARSLLFVISNDIGQIASLYAMMNNLKKVYFGGYFLRNHPLSMHTISYSINYCLERASRLYFFVTKITSESLAHF
;
A
#
# COMPACT_ATOMS: atom_id res chain seq x y z
N MET A 1 13.94 0.93 -9.38
CA MET A 1 15.28 1.15 -9.97
C MET A 1 16.09 1.97 -8.99
N LYS A 2 17.40 1.72 -8.91
CA LYS A 2 18.35 2.63 -8.26
C LYS A 2 18.97 3.49 -9.36
N VAL A 3 18.97 4.80 -9.17
CA VAL A 3 19.54 5.76 -10.13
C VAL A 3 20.64 6.52 -9.40
N GLU A 4 21.86 6.43 -9.90
CA GLU A 4 23.02 7.17 -9.36
C GLU A 4 23.30 8.41 -10.21
N LEU A 5 23.18 8.29 -11.54
CA LEU A 5 23.33 9.34 -12.55
C LEU A 5 22.36 9.07 -13.71
N GLU A 6 22.18 10.03 -14.61
CA GLU A 6 21.26 9.94 -15.77
C GLU A 6 21.45 8.65 -16.58
N GLU A 7 22.70 8.30 -16.90
CA GLU A 7 23.03 7.06 -17.63
C GLU A 7 23.48 5.90 -16.72
N LYS A 8 23.49 6.11 -15.40
CA LYS A 8 23.94 5.09 -14.42
C LYS A 8 22.79 4.68 -13.52
N TYR A 9 22.10 3.63 -13.92
CA TYR A 9 20.98 3.06 -13.18
C TYR A 9 20.97 1.53 -13.23
N GLU A 10 20.33 0.92 -12.23
CA GLU A 10 20.20 -0.52 -12.13
C GLU A 10 18.81 -0.95 -11.61
N ARG A 11 18.36 -2.11 -12.09
CA ARG A 11 17.16 -2.76 -11.57
C ARG A 11 17.51 -3.61 -10.35
N ILE A 12 17.36 -3.02 -9.17
CA ILE A 12 17.59 -3.70 -7.88
C ILE A 12 16.51 -4.71 -7.50
N GLY A 13 15.34 -4.70 -8.16
CA GLY A 13 14.28 -5.65 -7.90
C GLY A 13 12.89 -5.17 -8.35
N GLY A 14 11.85 -5.83 -7.82
CA GLY A 14 10.45 -5.50 -8.07
C GLY A 14 9.52 -6.52 -7.42
N THR A 15 8.22 -6.30 -7.54
CA THR A 15 7.18 -7.22 -7.08
C THR A 15 6.09 -7.40 -8.14
N ALA A 16 5.43 -8.55 -8.13
CA ALA A 16 4.26 -8.81 -8.97
C ALA A 16 2.99 -8.12 -8.43
N THR A 17 2.98 -7.72 -7.15
CA THR A 17 1.92 -6.94 -6.48
C THR A 17 1.95 -5.47 -6.89
N GLY A 18 1.51 -5.21 -8.12
CA GLY A 18 1.35 -3.86 -8.66
C GLY A 18 -0.12 -3.49 -8.91
N GLY A 19 -0.32 -2.40 -9.67
CA GLY A 19 -1.66 -1.93 -10.04
C GLY A 19 -2.49 -2.94 -10.85
N GLY A 20 -1.83 -3.87 -11.57
CA GLY A 20 -2.50 -4.97 -12.26
C GLY A 20 -3.20 -5.94 -11.30
N ILE A 21 -2.63 -6.20 -10.11
CA ILE A 21 -3.30 -7.01 -9.08
C ILE A 21 -4.51 -6.26 -8.52
N PHE A 22 -4.35 -4.97 -8.23
CA PHE A 22 -5.47 -4.16 -7.75
C PHE A 22 -6.63 -4.18 -8.73
N TRP A 23 -6.35 -3.93 -10.01
CA TRP A 23 -7.38 -3.91 -11.04
C TRP A 23 -7.96 -5.30 -11.28
N GLY A 24 -7.12 -6.32 -11.48
CA GLY A 24 -7.56 -7.67 -11.80
C GLY A 24 -8.36 -8.32 -10.67
N LEU A 25 -7.79 -8.40 -9.46
CA LEU A 25 -8.49 -8.98 -8.31
C LEU A 25 -9.68 -8.11 -7.89
N GLY A 26 -9.55 -6.79 -7.91
CA GLY A 26 -10.66 -5.91 -7.60
C GLY A 26 -11.83 -6.14 -8.56
N SER A 27 -11.55 -6.27 -9.87
CA SER A 27 -12.59 -6.57 -10.86
C SER A 27 -13.29 -7.90 -10.60
N LEU A 28 -12.53 -8.93 -10.23
CA LEU A 28 -13.08 -10.25 -9.92
C LEU A 28 -13.95 -10.23 -8.65
N LEU A 29 -13.48 -9.55 -7.60
CA LEU A 29 -14.11 -9.58 -6.28
C LEU A 29 -15.30 -8.61 -6.17
N THR A 30 -15.26 -7.45 -6.83
CA THR A 30 -16.29 -6.41 -6.71
C THR A 30 -17.20 -6.33 -7.93
N LYS A 31 -16.89 -7.06 -9.01
CA LYS A 31 -17.53 -6.97 -10.33
C LYS A 31 -17.39 -5.58 -11.00
N THR A 32 -16.50 -4.72 -10.49
CA THR A 32 -16.20 -3.39 -11.03
C THR A 32 -15.17 -3.49 -12.15
N LYS A 33 -15.47 -2.97 -13.35
CA LYS A 33 -14.57 -3.14 -14.51
C LYS A 33 -13.58 -1.98 -14.68
N GLY A 34 -13.91 -0.78 -14.20
CA GLY A 34 -13.08 0.41 -14.35
C GLY A 34 -12.05 0.55 -13.24
N PHE A 35 -10.79 0.83 -13.58
CA PHE A 35 -9.73 1.10 -12.60
C PHE A 35 -10.08 2.31 -11.71
N ASP A 36 -10.50 3.42 -12.33
CA ASP A 36 -10.87 4.64 -11.60
C ASP A 36 -12.14 4.45 -10.75
N GLU A 37 -13.08 3.64 -11.23
CA GLU A 37 -14.29 3.28 -10.49
C GLU A 37 -13.95 2.46 -9.25
N LEU A 38 -13.02 1.50 -9.39
CA LEU A 38 -12.54 0.68 -8.28
C LEU A 38 -11.80 1.53 -7.22
N LEU A 39 -11.03 2.55 -7.64
CA LEU A 39 -10.41 3.49 -6.70
C LEU A 39 -11.45 4.36 -5.98
N LYS A 40 -12.46 4.88 -6.69
CA LYS A 40 -13.59 5.59 -6.07
C LYS A 40 -14.40 4.70 -5.12
N LEU A 41 -14.46 3.41 -5.41
CA LEU A 41 -15.11 2.43 -4.55
C LEU A 41 -14.28 2.23 -3.27
N ALA A 42 -12.97 2.08 -3.40
CA ALA A 42 -12.03 1.99 -2.27
C ALA A 42 -12.04 3.27 -1.40
N GLU A 43 -12.27 4.46 -1.96
CA GLU A 43 -12.40 5.69 -1.16
C GLU A 43 -13.55 5.66 -0.15
N LYS A 44 -14.62 4.92 -0.45
CA LYS A 44 -15.84 4.85 0.38
C LYS A 44 -15.86 3.65 1.33
N GLY A 45 -14.87 2.77 1.22
CA GLY A 45 -14.80 1.51 1.95
C GLY A 45 -14.15 1.62 3.31
N GLU A 46 -14.53 0.70 4.18
CA GLU A 46 -14.00 0.52 5.53
C GLU A 46 -13.25 -0.81 5.61
N HIS A 47 -11.91 -0.74 5.58
CA HIS A 47 -11.08 -1.94 5.55
C HIS A 47 -11.21 -2.78 6.82
N ARG A 48 -11.60 -2.19 7.96
CA ARG A 48 -11.76 -2.89 9.24
C ARG A 48 -12.86 -3.94 9.24
N HIS A 49 -13.78 -3.91 8.27
CA HIS A 49 -14.75 -4.99 8.06
C HIS A 49 -14.11 -6.25 7.44
N VAL A 50 -12.95 -6.11 6.80
CA VAL A 50 -12.28 -7.17 6.01
C VAL A 50 -10.96 -7.60 6.65
N ASP A 51 -10.17 -6.63 7.12
CA ASP A 51 -8.84 -6.85 7.67
C ASP A 51 -8.86 -7.13 9.17
N LEU A 52 -8.01 -8.07 9.59
CA LEU A 52 -7.74 -8.34 10.99
C LEU A 52 -6.62 -7.41 11.46
N LEU A 53 -6.86 -6.65 12.53
CA LEU A 53 -5.90 -5.71 13.10
C LEU A 53 -5.17 -6.32 14.31
N VAL A 54 -4.07 -5.69 14.71
CA VAL A 54 -3.31 -6.06 15.92
C VAL A 54 -4.20 -6.09 17.15
N ARG A 55 -5.12 -5.14 17.32
CA ARG A 55 -6.03 -5.12 18.46
C ARG A 55 -6.98 -6.30 18.54
N ASP A 56 -7.31 -6.91 17.40
CA ASP A 56 -8.20 -8.08 17.39
C ASP A 56 -7.51 -9.34 17.90
N ILE A 57 -6.17 -9.37 17.84
CA ILE A 57 -5.34 -10.46 18.35
C ILE A 57 -4.94 -10.22 19.81
N TYR A 58 -4.55 -8.98 20.14
CA TYR A 58 -3.95 -8.64 21.43
C TYR A 58 -4.87 -7.86 22.39
N GLY A 59 -6.10 -7.52 21.98
CA GLY A 59 -7.03 -6.71 22.77
C GLY A 59 -6.67 -5.21 22.85
N GLY A 60 -5.67 -4.75 22.07
CA GLY A 60 -5.16 -3.39 22.09
C GLY A 60 -3.83 -3.29 21.34
N ASP A 61 -2.98 -2.35 21.75
CA ASP A 61 -1.62 -2.24 21.21
C ASP A 61 -0.75 -3.43 21.65
N CYS A 62 0.07 -3.96 20.74
CA CYS A 62 1.07 -4.95 21.10
C CYS A 62 2.33 -4.24 21.62
N LYS A 63 2.36 -3.93 22.92
CA LYS A 63 3.47 -3.20 23.56
C LYS A 63 4.83 -3.90 23.42
N VAL A 64 4.85 -5.24 23.45
CA VAL A 64 6.09 -6.03 23.35
C VAL A 64 6.79 -5.82 22.00
N LEU A 65 6.01 -5.73 20.92
CA LEU A 65 6.51 -5.49 19.57
C LEU A 65 6.47 -4.01 19.17
N GLY A 66 5.97 -3.14 20.05
CA GLY A 66 5.69 -1.74 19.77
C GLY A 66 4.75 -1.53 18.58
N LEU A 67 3.78 -2.43 18.36
CA LEU A 67 2.82 -2.31 17.25
C LEU A 67 1.53 -1.65 17.73
N PRO A 68 1.12 -0.51 17.14
CA PRO A 68 -0.19 0.09 17.40
C PRO A 68 -1.33 -0.87 17.05
N GLY A 69 -2.40 -0.82 17.82
CA GLY A 69 -3.53 -1.74 17.69
C GLY A 69 -4.37 -1.54 16.42
N ASP A 70 -4.24 -0.41 15.73
CA ASP A 70 -4.91 -0.10 14.46
C ASP A 70 -4.15 -0.60 13.22
N VAL A 71 -2.92 -1.11 13.40
CA VAL A 71 -2.14 -1.74 12.32
C VAL A 71 -2.82 -3.02 11.86
N ILE A 72 -2.88 -3.22 10.53
CA ILE A 72 -3.34 -4.48 9.93
C ILE A 72 -2.35 -5.59 10.31
N ALA A 73 -2.83 -6.59 11.03
CA ALA A 73 -2.08 -7.79 11.34
C ALA A 73 -2.21 -8.84 10.22
N SER A 74 -3.40 -8.96 9.63
CA SER A 74 -3.65 -9.85 8.50
C SER A 74 -4.71 -9.24 7.56
N SER A 75 -4.29 -8.88 6.35
CA SER A 75 -5.22 -8.44 5.30
C SER A 75 -6.21 -9.55 4.97
N PHE A 76 -7.50 -9.20 4.79
CA PHE A 76 -8.61 -10.14 4.58
C PHE A 76 -8.81 -11.18 5.71
N GLY A 77 -8.11 -11.03 6.84
CA GLY A 77 -8.10 -12.04 7.91
C GLY A 77 -9.45 -12.23 8.62
N ARG A 78 -10.32 -11.20 8.68
CA ARG A 78 -11.63 -11.35 9.32
C ARG A 78 -12.58 -12.24 8.53
N VAL A 79 -12.47 -12.21 7.20
CA VAL A 79 -13.29 -13.02 6.29
C VAL A 79 -13.05 -14.52 6.51
N CYS A 80 -11.86 -14.91 6.98
CA CYS A 80 -11.54 -16.30 7.31
C CYS A 80 -12.13 -16.79 8.65
N HIS A 81 -12.46 -15.86 9.56
CA HIS A 81 -12.81 -16.19 10.96
C HIS A 81 -14.28 -15.96 11.29
N SER A 82 -15.04 -15.24 10.47
CA SER A 82 -16.47 -15.04 10.74
C SER A 82 -17.27 -16.32 10.44
N ARG A 83 -17.73 -16.98 11.50
CA ARG A 83 -18.76 -18.03 11.43
C ARG A 83 -20.14 -17.46 11.07
N GLU A 84 -20.36 -16.18 11.37
CA GLU A 84 -21.52 -15.42 10.95
C GLU A 84 -21.26 -14.81 9.57
N THR A 85 -22.31 -14.80 8.76
CA THR A 85 -22.29 -14.49 7.34
C THR A 85 -21.55 -13.19 7.03
N ASN A 86 -20.80 -13.18 5.93
CA ASN A 86 -20.14 -12.01 5.31
C ASN A 86 -21.14 -10.89 4.89
N GLU A 87 -22.34 -10.84 5.46
CA GLU A 87 -23.44 -9.93 5.11
C GLU A 87 -23.08 -8.46 5.29
N ASN A 88 -22.12 -8.15 6.17
CA ASN A 88 -21.65 -6.78 6.39
C ASN A 88 -20.45 -6.38 5.52
N VAL A 89 -19.82 -7.32 4.79
CA VAL A 89 -18.69 -7.01 3.92
C VAL A 89 -19.21 -6.49 2.59
N THR A 90 -18.93 -5.23 2.30
CA THR A 90 -19.35 -4.61 1.04
C THR A 90 -18.21 -4.59 0.01
N ASN A 91 -18.55 -4.48 -1.27
CA ASN A 91 -17.56 -4.39 -2.36
C ASN A 91 -16.58 -3.21 -2.17
N LYS A 92 -17.02 -2.11 -1.55
CA LYS A 92 -16.16 -0.98 -1.19
C LYS A 92 -15.16 -1.32 -0.10
N ASP A 93 -15.53 -2.14 0.87
CA ASP A 93 -14.64 -2.57 1.95
C ASP A 93 -13.56 -3.50 1.39
N ILE A 94 -13.95 -4.41 0.49
CA ILE A 94 -13.03 -5.27 -0.27
C ILE A 94 -12.05 -4.41 -1.10
N ALA A 95 -12.55 -3.45 -1.87
CA ALA A 95 -11.70 -2.57 -2.67
C ALA A 95 -10.73 -1.76 -1.79
N ARG A 96 -11.17 -1.31 -0.61
CA ARG A 96 -10.33 -0.60 0.36
C ARG A 96 -9.21 -1.49 0.91
N SER A 97 -9.55 -2.68 1.40
CA SER A 97 -8.56 -3.64 1.91
C SER A 97 -7.55 -4.03 0.82
N LEU A 98 -8.02 -4.26 -0.41
CA LEU A 98 -7.15 -4.58 -1.55
C LEU A 98 -6.19 -3.42 -1.89
N LEU A 99 -6.67 -2.18 -1.85
CA LEU A 99 -5.82 -1.00 -2.04
C LEU A 99 -4.74 -0.92 -0.95
N PHE A 100 -5.12 -1.18 0.30
CA PHE A 100 -4.23 -1.13 1.45
C PHE A 100 -3.15 -2.20 1.39
N VAL A 101 -3.49 -3.48 1.14
CA VAL A 101 -2.49 -4.56 1.10
C VAL A 101 -1.47 -4.33 -0.01
N ILE A 102 -1.90 -3.89 -1.20
CA ILE A 102 -0.99 -3.62 -2.32
C ILE A 102 -0.13 -2.39 -2.05
N SER A 103 -0.71 -1.31 -1.52
CA SER A 103 0.04 -0.10 -1.17
C SER A 103 1.08 -0.37 -0.06
N ASN A 104 0.70 -1.15 0.95
CA ASN A 104 1.58 -1.55 2.04
C ASN A 104 2.73 -2.43 1.55
N ASP A 105 2.44 -3.41 0.69
CA ASP A 105 3.47 -4.28 0.12
C ASP A 105 4.48 -3.50 -0.74
N ILE A 106 3.98 -2.60 -1.61
CA ILE A 106 4.82 -1.68 -2.38
C ILE A 106 5.68 -0.80 -1.45
N GLY A 107 5.08 -0.22 -0.41
CA GLY A 107 5.78 0.63 0.55
C GLY A 107 6.86 -0.11 1.35
N GLN A 108 6.56 -1.32 1.83
CA GLN A 108 7.50 -2.17 2.55
C GLN A 108 8.68 -2.57 1.67
N ILE A 109 8.42 -3.07 0.47
CA ILE A 109 9.47 -3.48 -0.47
C ILE A 109 10.35 -2.29 -0.88
N ALA A 110 9.75 -1.14 -1.17
CA ALA A 110 10.51 0.07 -1.48
C ALA A 110 11.38 0.52 -0.31
N SER A 111 10.87 0.43 0.92
CA SER A 111 11.62 0.75 2.15
C SER A 111 12.79 -0.20 2.36
N LEU A 112 12.59 -1.51 2.17
CA LEU A 112 13.65 -2.52 2.24
C LEU A 112 14.76 -2.23 1.23
N TYR A 113 14.41 -2.00 -0.03
CA TYR A 113 15.39 -1.67 -1.06
C TYR A 113 16.14 -0.36 -0.76
N ALA A 114 15.44 0.66 -0.26
CA ALA A 114 16.06 1.93 0.14
C ALA A 114 17.07 1.72 1.27
N MET A 115 16.72 0.96 2.30
CA MET A 115 17.61 0.64 3.42
C MET A 115 18.83 -0.16 2.98
N MET A 116 18.64 -1.23 2.19
CA MET A 116 19.73 -2.07 1.70
C MET A 116 20.75 -1.30 0.85
N ASN A 117 20.32 -0.20 0.21
CA ASN A 117 21.16 0.61 -0.67
C ASN A 117 21.49 1.99 -0.07
N ASN A 118 21.21 2.22 1.22
CA ASN A 118 21.42 3.50 1.92
C ASN A 118 20.83 4.73 1.19
N LEU A 119 19.65 4.57 0.57
CA LEU A 119 18.97 5.63 -0.16
C LEU A 119 18.08 6.46 0.77
N LYS A 120 18.07 7.78 0.57
CA LYS A 120 17.24 8.72 1.34
C LYS A 120 15.99 9.22 0.60
N LYS A 121 15.90 8.93 -0.70
CA LYS A 121 14.83 9.40 -1.58
C LYS A 121 14.26 8.24 -2.35
N VAL A 122 12.94 8.13 -2.35
CA VAL A 122 12.20 7.10 -3.08
C VAL A 122 11.13 7.79 -3.90
N TYR A 123 11.21 7.61 -5.21
CA TYR A 123 10.27 8.18 -6.15
C TYR A 123 9.29 7.12 -6.62
N PHE A 124 8.02 7.48 -6.68
CA PHE A 124 6.99 6.58 -7.17
C PHE A 124 6.42 7.11 -8.49
N GLY A 125 6.44 6.26 -9.50
CA GLY A 125 5.85 6.50 -10.80
C GLY A 125 4.88 5.38 -11.17
N GLY A 126 4.20 5.57 -12.29
CA GLY A 126 3.33 4.55 -12.88
C GLY A 126 1.84 4.81 -12.71
N TYR A 127 1.05 4.04 -13.45
CA TYR A 127 -0.38 4.26 -13.64
C TYR A 127 -1.20 4.13 -12.34
N PHE A 128 -0.72 3.33 -11.38
CA PHE A 128 -1.40 3.09 -10.09
C PHE A 128 -1.61 4.37 -9.25
N LEU A 129 -0.81 5.42 -9.51
CA LEU A 129 -0.81 6.68 -8.77
C LEU A 129 -1.46 7.84 -9.57
N ARG A 130 -2.04 7.54 -10.73
CA ARG A 130 -2.62 8.56 -11.61
C ARG A 130 -3.87 9.13 -10.95
N ASN A 131 -3.96 10.46 -10.81
CA ASN A 131 -5.17 11.21 -10.42
C ASN A 131 -5.95 10.75 -9.17
N HIS A 132 -5.35 9.89 -8.34
CA HIS A 132 -5.99 9.34 -7.14
C HIS A 132 -5.09 9.60 -5.93
N PRO A 133 -5.34 10.69 -5.19
CA PRO A 133 -4.57 11.04 -4.00
C PRO A 133 -4.55 9.92 -2.96
N LEU A 134 -5.59 9.06 -2.94
CA LEU A 134 -5.71 7.99 -1.97
C LEU A 134 -4.59 6.93 -2.07
N SER A 135 -4.25 6.46 -3.27
CA SER A 135 -3.18 5.45 -3.43
C SER A 135 -1.81 6.05 -3.06
N MET A 136 -1.57 7.29 -3.45
CA MET A 136 -0.37 8.04 -3.11
C MET A 136 -0.25 8.27 -1.59
N HIS A 137 -1.33 8.68 -0.94
CA HIS A 137 -1.38 8.87 0.51
C HIS A 137 -1.12 7.55 1.25
N THR A 138 -1.75 6.46 0.81
CA THR A 138 -1.59 5.15 1.44
C THR A 138 -0.15 4.67 1.35
N ILE A 139 0.48 4.73 0.16
CA ILE A 139 1.89 4.36 -0.02
C ILE A 139 2.81 5.24 0.83
N SER A 140 2.57 6.55 0.86
CA SER A 140 3.39 7.48 1.65
C SER A 140 3.30 7.18 3.14
N TYR A 141 2.09 6.87 3.63
CA TYR A 141 1.88 6.45 5.01
C TYR A 141 2.63 5.15 5.33
N SER A 142 2.52 4.12 4.47
CA SER A 142 3.20 2.83 4.67
C SER A 142 4.71 2.99 4.75
N ILE A 143 5.29 3.84 3.91
CA ILE A 143 6.73 4.12 3.84
C ILE A 143 7.18 4.85 5.09
N ASN A 144 6.48 5.92 5.49
CA ASN A 144 6.82 6.65 6.70
C ASN A 144 6.71 5.73 7.93
N TYR A 145 5.67 4.91 8.01
CA TYR A 145 5.51 3.93 9.08
C TYR A 145 6.67 2.91 9.13
N CYS A 146 7.09 2.37 7.97
CA CYS A 146 8.19 1.41 7.91
C CYS A 146 9.54 2.05 8.22
N LEU A 147 9.77 3.26 7.72
CA LEU A 147 11.06 3.93 7.79
C LEU A 147 11.27 4.66 9.11
N GLU A 148 10.27 5.26 9.73
CA GLU A 148 10.36 5.81 11.10
C GLU A 148 10.83 4.75 12.11
N ARG A 149 10.46 3.49 11.90
CA ARG A 149 10.91 2.36 12.73
C ARG A 149 12.32 1.89 12.42
N ALA A 150 12.80 2.10 11.20
CA ALA A 150 14.07 1.56 10.75
C ALA A 150 15.22 2.59 10.74
N SER A 151 14.94 3.86 10.49
CA SER A 151 15.95 4.93 10.44
C SER A 151 15.31 6.33 10.45
N ARG A 152 15.93 7.30 11.14
CA ARG A 152 15.51 8.73 11.21
C ARG A 152 15.67 9.48 9.87
N LEU A 153 15.24 8.88 8.78
CA LEU A 153 15.37 9.38 7.42
C LEU A 153 14.03 9.96 6.98
N TYR A 154 14.02 11.24 6.64
CA TYR A 154 12.87 11.91 6.03
C TYR A 154 12.83 11.54 4.54
N PHE A 155 11.78 10.85 4.10
CA PHE A 155 11.60 10.46 2.71
C PHE A 155 10.62 11.39 2.01
N PHE A 156 11.05 11.93 0.87
CA PHE A 156 10.19 12.66 -0.04
C PHE A 156 9.56 11.69 -1.02
N VAL A 157 8.27 11.42 -0.84
CA VAL A 157 7.50 10.61 -1.77
C VAL A 157 6.89 11.54 -2.82
N THR A 158 7.56 11.67 -3.96
CA THR A 158 7.07 12.48 -5.08
C THR A 158 6.56 11.59 -6.20
N LYS A 159 5.42 11.98 -6.76
CA LYS A 159 4.92 11.40 -8.00
C LYS A 159 5.77 11.89 -9.16
N ILE A 160 6.32 10.96 -9.94
CA ILE A 160 6.91 11.32 -11.22
C ILE A 160 5.78 11.55 -12.23
N THR A 161 5.55 12.80 -12.62
CA THR A 161 4.80 13.18 -13.83
C THR A 161 5.73 13.21 -15.03
N SER A 162 5.19 13.09 -16.25
CA SER A 162 5.98 13.18 -17.49
C SER A 162 6.80 14.48 -17.58
N GLU A 163 6.36 15.56 -16.96
CA GLU A 163 7.09 16.84 -16.87
C GLU A 163 8.26 16.79 -15.87
N SER A 164 8.11 16.05 -14.76
CA SER A 164 9.18 15.93 -13.76
C SER A 164 10.37 15.08 -14.20
N LEU A 165 10.24 14.31 -15.30
CA LEU A 165 11.36 13.61 -15.95
C LEU A 165 12.27 14.55 -16.76
N ALA A 166 11.79 15.74 -17.15
CA ALA A 166 12.56 16.70 -17.93
C ALA A 166 13.59 17.51 -17.10
N HIS A 167 13.63 17.29 -15.78
CA HIS A 167 14.52 17.98 -14.83
C HIS A 167 15.48 17.02 -14.11
N PHE A 168 15.57 15.77 -14.55
CA PHE A 168 16.59 14.81 -14.13
C PHE A 168 17.68 14.68 -15.18
#